data_AF-A0A851M187-F1
#
_entry.id   AF-A0A851M187-F1
#
_cell.length_a   1.000
_cell.length_b   1.000
_cell.length_c   1.000
_cell.angle_alpha   90.00
_cell.angle_beta   90.00
_cell.angle_gamma   90.00
#
_symmetry.space_group_name_H-M   'P 1'
#
loop_
_entity.id
_entity.type
_entity.pdbx_description
1 polymer ?
#
loop_
_entity_poly.entity_id
_entity_poly.type
_entity_poly.pdbx_seq_one_letter_code
_entity_poly.pdbx_strand_id
1 'polypeptide(L)'
;DPIKTWVGVKQGDPMSPLLFNPALYPLLCKLEECGNGLQQGKNTITAMAFADDLVLLSGSWEGMEKNIKILETFCKLTGLRTQGEN
;
A
#
# COMPACT_ATOMS: atom_id res chain seq x y z
N ASP A 1 14.24 31.04 -12.46
CA ASP A 1 14.53 29.62 -12.68
C ASP A 1 13.45 28.71 -12.14
N PRO A 2 13.05 27.65 -12.87
CA PRO A 2 12.05 26.70 -12.40
C PRO A 2 12.62 25.81 -11.28
N ILE A 3 11.79 25.51 -10.28
CA ILE A 3 12.12 24.57 -9.20
C ILE A 3 12.08 23.15 -9.77
N LYS A 4 13.18 22.40 -9.62
CA LYS A 4 13.29 21.00 -10.07
C LYS A 4 12.82 20.04 -8.98
N THR A 5 11.99 19.08 -9.37
CA THR A 5 11.53 17.96 -8.54
C THR A 5 12.14 16.66 -9.05
N TRP A 6 12.89 15.95 -8.21
CA TRP A 6 13.60 14.71 -8.59
C TRP A 6 12.83 13.44 -8.25
N VAL A 7 11.90 13.50 -7.30
CA VAL A 7 11.13 12.36 -6.79
C VAL A 7 9.67 12.78 -6.65
N GLY A 8 8.76 11.88 -7.02
CA GLY A 8 7.33 12.09 -6.94
C GLY A 8 6.67 12.29 -8.31
N VAL A 9 5.34 12.30 -8.28
CA VAL A 9 4.49 12.56 -9.45
C VAL A 9 3.74 13.87 -9.25
N LYS A 10 3.34 14.53 -10.34
CA LYS A 10 2.63 15.82 -10.26
C LYS A 10 1.18 15.62 -9.83
N GLN A 11 0.77 16.22 -8.71
CA GLN A 11 -0.64 16.20 -8.32
C GLN A 11 -1.49 16.99 -9.32
N GLY A 12 -2.64 16.43 -9.71
CA GLY A 12 -3.52 17.01 -10.73
C GLY A 12 -3.10 16.71 -12.18
N ASP A 13 -2.00 16.00 -12.40
CA ASP A 13 -1.63 15.50 -13.73
C ASP A 13 -2.39 14.20 -14.03
N PRO A 14 -3.12 14.11 -15.15
CA PRO A 14 -3.85 12.90 -15.55
C PRO A 14 -2.98 11.64 -15.65
N MET A 15 -1.67 11.77 -15.83
CA MET A 15 -0.74 10.66 -15.94
C MET A 15 -0.21 10.16 -14.59
N SER A 16 -0.29 10.97 -13.52
CA SER A 16 0.22 10.59 -12.21
C SER A 16 -0.42 9.32 -11.61
N PRO A 17 -1.74 9.07 -11.77
CA PRO A 17 -2.36 7.82 -11.32
C PRO A 17 -1.79 6.58 -12.02
N LEU A 18 -1.41 6.68 -13.30
CA LEU A 18 -0.82 5.58 -14.06
C LEU A 18 0.61 5.23 -13.61
N LEU A 19 1.29 6.16 -12.94
CA LEU A 19 2.61 5.93 -12.38
C LEU A 19 2.53 5.47 -10.93
N PHE A 20 1.61 6.04 -10.15
CA PHE A 20 1.53 5.77 -8.72
C PHE A 20 0.75 4.50 -8.37
N ASN A 21 -0.43 4.26 -8.96
CA ASN A 21 -1.26 3.11 -8.60
C ASN A 21 -0.56 1.77 -8.87
N PRO A 22 0.14 1.56 -10.01
CA PRO A 22 0.88 0.33 -10.23
C PRO A 22 2.05 0.13 -9.27
N ALA A 23 2.60 1.22 -8.70
CA ALA A 23 3.68 1.10 -7.72
C ALA A 23 3.21 0.40 -6.44
N LEU A 24 1.93 0.48 -6.08
CA LEU A 24 1.32 -0.22 -4.94
C LEU A 24 0.90 -1.67 -5.27
N TYR A 25 0.83 -2.04 -6.54
CA TYR A 25 0.37 -3.38 -6.94
C TYR A 25 1.20 -4.54 -6.33
N PRO A 26 2.55 -4.48 -6.27
CA PRO A 26 3.35 -5.55 -5.65
C PRO A 26 3.04 -5.73 -4.15
N LEU A 27 2.68 -4.65 -3.45
CA LEU A 27 2.25 -4.72 -2.06
C LEU A 27 0.93 -5.47 -1.92
N LEU A 28 -0.04 -5.17 -2.79
CA LEU A 28 -1.35 -5.85 -2.78
C LEU A 28 -1.22 -7.34 -3.05
N CYS A 29 -0.45 -7.74 -4.08
CA CYS A 29 -0.17 -9.16 -4.34
C CYS A 29 0.48 -9.83 -3.12
N LYS A 30 1.44 -9.16 -2.47
CA LYS A 30 2.12 -9.74 -1.32
C LYS A 30 1.19 -9.90 -0.12
N LEU A 31 0.27 -8.96 0.10
CA LEU A 31 -0.74 -9.03 1.15
C LEU A 31 -1.76 -10.13 0.87
N GLU A 32 -2.17 -10.34 -0.38
CA GLU A 32 -3.05 -11.46 -0.76
C GLU A 32 -2.39 -12.83 -0.56
N GLU A 33 -1.12 -12.98 -0.96
CA GLU A 33 -0.41 -14.27 -0.87
C GLU A 33 -0.01 -14.63 0.56
N CYS A 34 0.48 -13.65 1.31
CA CYS A 34 1.20 -13.88 2.57
C CYS A 34 0.51 -13.23 3.77
N GLY A 35 -0.44 -12.32 3.57
CA GLY A 35 -1.12 -11.61 4.65
C GLY A 35 -2.14 -12.47 5.38
N ASN A 36 -2.79 -11.87 6.37
CA ASN A 36 -3.91 -12.45 7.10
C ASN A 36 -5.10 -11.50 7.03
N GLY A 37 -6.07 -11.86 6.19
CA GLY A 37 -7.21 -11.00 5.87
C GLY A 37 -8.45 -11.30 6.68
N LEU A 38 -9.49 -10.52 6.43
CA LEU A 38 -10.83 -10.76 6.92
C LEU A 38 -11.56 -11.74 5.98
N GLN A 39 -12.17 -12.79 6.53
CA GLN A 39 -13.04 -13.67 5.74
C GLN A 39 -14.38 -12.98 5.45
N GLN A 40 -14.71 -12.88 4.17
CA GLN A 40 -16.02 -12.47 3.68
C GLN A 40 -16.56 -13.56 2.74
N GLY A 41 -17.34 -14.49 3.31
CA GLY A 41 -17.86 -15.65 2.58
C GLY A 41 -16.75 -16.59 2.16
N LYS A 42 -16.55 -16.76 0.84
CA LYS A 42 -15.46 -17.58 0.28
C LYS A 42 -14.18 -16.81 0.01
N ASN A 43 -14.22 -15.49 0.14
CA ASN A 43 -13.10 -14.62 -0.19
C ASN A 43 -12.43 -14.15 1.10
N THR A 44 -11.12 -13.95 1.03
CA THR A 44 -10.34 -13.33 2.10
C THR A 44 -9.85 -11.99 1.58
N ILE A 45 -10.18 -10.91 2.30
CA ILE A 45 -9.78 -9.55 1.93
C ILE A 45 -8.69 -9.11 2.90
N THR A 46 -7.49 -8.84 2.37
CA THR A 46 -6.31 -8.47 3.15
C THR A 46 -6.04 -6.97 3.11
N ALA A 47 -6.35 -6.32 1.99
CA ALA A 47 -6.23 -4.88 1.83
C ALA A 47 -7.20 -4.31 0.80
N MET A 48 -7.47 -3.01 0.92
CA MET A 48 -8.16 -2.20 -0.06
C MET A 48 -7.29 -0.99 -0.39
N ALA A 49 -7.16 -0.65 -1.66
CA ALA A 49 -6.39 0.51 -2.09
C ALA A 49 -7.21 1.38 -3.05
N PHE A 50 -7.13 2.70 -2.85
CA PHE A 50 -7.73 3.69 -3.72
C PHE A 50 -6.79 4.88 -3.85
N ALA A 51 -6.20 5.06 -5.03
CA ALA A 51 -5.13 6.04 -5.24
C ALA A 51 -4.00 5.85 -4.20
N ASP A 52 -3.76 6.85 -3.35
CA ASP A 52 -2.80 6.85 -2.24
C ASP A 52 -3.34 6.33 -0.91
N ASP A 53 -4.65 6.10 -0.80
CA ASP A 53 -5.26 5.52 0.39
C ASP A 53 -5.13 3.99 0.39
N LEU A 54 -4.59 3.45 1.49
CA LEU A 54 -4.47 2.01 1.74
C LEU A 54 -5.13 1.65 3.07
N VAL A 55 -6.01 0.66 3.05
CA VAL A 55 -6.65 0.08 4.24
C VAL A 55 -6.21 -1.38 4.37
N LEU A 56 -5.63 -1.73 5.52
CA LEU A 56 -5.32 -3.11 5.87
C LEU A 56 -6.47 -3.71 6.69
N LEU A 57 -6.80 -4.97 6.41
CA LEU A 57 -7.86 -5.71 7.10
C LEU A 57 -7.28 -7.00 7.68
N SER A 58 -7.69 -7.33 8.90
CA SER A 58 -7.35 -8.61 9.52
C SER A 58 -8.42 -9.06 10.51
N GLY A 59 -8.59 -10.37 10.65
CA GLY A 59 -9.50 -10.97 11.62
C GLY A 59 -8.92 -11.09 13.04
N SER A 60 -7.62 -10.85 13.23
CA SER A 60 -6.98 -10.89 14.54
C SER A 60 -5.86 -9.86 14.68
N TRP A 61 -5.44 -9.59 15.92
CA TRP A 61 -4.30 -8.71 16.20
C TRP A 61 -2.99 -9.28 15.66
N GLU A 62 -2.72 -10.59 15.81
CA GLU A 62 -1.50 -11.19 15.26
C GLU A 62 -1.49 -11.14 13.72
N GLY A 63 -2.67 -11.28 13.10
CA GLY A 63 -2.82 -11.12 11.67
C GLY A 63 -2.54 -9.70 11.19
N MET A 64 -3.01 -8.69 11.93
CA MET A 64 -2.72 -7.29 11.64
C MET A 64 -1.22 -7.00 11.77
N GLU A 65 -0.57 -7.48 12.83
CA GLU A 65 0.88 -7.32 13.01
C GLU A 65 1.68 -7.91 11.84
N LYS A 66 1.26 -9.07 11.33
CA LYS A 66 1.85 -9.69 10.13
C LYS A 66 1.68 -8.79 8.90
N ASN A 67 0.49 -8.24 8.68
CA ASN A 67 0.22 -7.36 7.53
C ASN A 67 1.04 -6.07 7.60
N ILE A 68 1.18 -5.48 8.79
CA ILE A 68 2.03 -4.30 9.04
C ILE A 68 3.49 -4.61 8.70
N LYS A 69 4.03 -5.76 9.13
CA LYS A 69 5.42 -6.17 8.79
C LYS A 69 5.65 -6.29 7.28
N ILE A 70 4.64 -6.77 6.53
CA ILE A 70 4.69 -6.82 5.06
C ILE A 70 4.76 -5.39 4.48
N LEU A 71 3.88 -4.51 4.95
CA LEU A 71 3.85 -3.10 4.55
C LEU A 71 5.18 -2.39 4.86
N GLU A 72 5.72 -2.53 6.06
CA GLU A 72 7.00 -1.94 6.46
C GLU A 72 8.16 -2.42 5.58
N THR A 73 8.19 -3.72 5.27
CA THR A 73 9.22 -4.30 4.39
C THR A 73 9.11 -3.70 2.99
N PHE A 74 7.89 -3.58 2.47
CA PHE A 74 7.64 -2.96 1.18
C PHE A 74 8.05 -1.47 1.16
N CYS A 75 7.74 -0.69 2.19
CA CYS A 75 8.19 0.69 2.34
C CYS A 75 9.72 0.81 2.35
N LYS A 76 10.42 -0.09 3.06
CA LYS A 76 11.90 -0.14 3.07
C LYS A 76 12.49 -0.41 1.68
N LEU A 77 11.85 -1.26 0.88
CA LEU A 77 12.32 -1.62 -0.46
C LEU A 77 12.05 -0.54 -1.52
N THR A 78 10.95 0.22 -1.36
CA THR A 78 10.48 1.19 -2.36
C THR A 78 10.82 2.63 -2.03
N GLY A 79 11.17 2.93 -0.78
CA GLY A 79 11.35 4.29 -0.28
C GLY A 79 10.04 5.04 -0.01
N LEU A 80 8.88 4.38 -0.18
CA LEU A 80 7.58 4.92 0.20
C LEU A 80 7.47 5.01 1.72
N ARG A 81 6.68 5.99 2.19
CA ARG A 81 6.40 6.20 3.61
C ARG A 81 4.91 6.25 3.83
N THR A 82 4.45 5.53 4.84
CA THR A 82 3.08 5.59 5.32
C THR A 82 2.94 6.79 6.24
N GLN A 83 1.79 7.45 6.18
CA GLN A 83 1.46 8.54 7.09
C GLN A 83 0.70 7.96 8.28
N GLY A 84 1.45 7.39 9.23
CA GLY A 84 0.91 6.68 10.38
C GLY A 84 1.99 6.41 11.42
N GLU A 85 1.78 7.04 12.58
CA GLU A 85 2.55 7.05 13.84
C GLU A 85 3.97 7.65 13.85
N ASN A 86 4.20 8.39 14.94
CA ASN A 86 5.44 9.07 15.35
C ASN A 86 6.53 8.07 15.77
#